data_AF-A0A7X3CQE6-F1
#
_entry.id   AF-A0A7X3CQE6-F1
#
_cell.length_a   1.000
_cell.length_b   1.000
_cell.length_c   1.000
_cell.angle_alpha   90.00
_cell.angle_beta   90.00
_cell.angle_gamma   90.00
#
_symmetry.space_group_name_H-M   'P 1'
#
loop_
_entity.id
_entity.type
_entity.pdbx_description
1 polymer ?
#
loop_
_entity_poly.entity_id
_entity_poly.type
_entity_poly.pdbx_seq_one_letter_code
_entity_poly.pdbx_strand_id
1 'polypeptide(L)'
;MSVSIALVPIALTLRLVMGKDKFDRWAESMQVKEPSTFENEHELVRTVRKAGYDAEKWGGSYKTHIDGEDLYFFWELDDGKWTAVFGRSDSRQKIREFMAEINQAAGRQIFEQLQVQGDTMTMTSATETAESVATFPTNFRDGELLFRTLKEFGVNPVREGSGMKCRVEDSLLIFRQSPSHDSPFYVEVHNAPDLRKVYQYLSDVDEDYKRCLQSMVYEKLKERVEAKNMTVESEEVLEDNSIVLTINIRG
;
A
#
# COMPACT_ATOMS: atom_id res chain seq x y z
N MET A 1 -6.38 16.12 5.37
CA MET A 1 -6.25 14.96 4.47
C MET A 1 -5.66 13.81 5.25
N SER A 2 -6.51 12.86 5.63
CA SER A 2 -6.14 11.62 6.30
C SER A 2 -5.58 10.63 5.28
N VAL A 3 -4.48 9.97 5.64
CA VAL A 3 -3.97 8.82 4.90
C VAL A 3 -4.60 7.61 5.58
N SER A 4 -5.38 6.82 4.84
CA SER A 4 -6.02 5.62 5.42
C SER A 4 -4.96 4.71 6.05
N ILE A 5 -5.20 4.34 7.31
CA ILE A 5 -4.22 3.81 8.27
C ILE A 5 -3.80 2.35 7.99
N ALA A 6 -4.26 1.74 6.90
CA ALA A 6 -3.99 0.33 6.63
C ALA A 6 -2.50 -0.02 6.36
N LEU A 7 -1.62 0.97 6.12
CA LEU A 7 -0.24 0.73 5.65
C LEU A 7 0.80 1.68 6.28
N VAL A 8 0.66 2.08 7.55
CA VAL A 8 1.46 3.16 8.17
C VAL A 8 2.99 3.07 7.96
N PRO A 9 3.67 1.92 8.13
CA PRO A 9 5.13 1.86 7.98
C PRO A 9 5.62 2.08 6.54
N ILE A 10 4.95 1.43 5.57
CA ILE A 10 5.26 1.61 4.14
C ILE A 10 4.85 3.01 3.71
N ALA A 11 3.68 3.49 4.11
CA ALA A 11 3.18 4.81 3.77
C ALA A 11 4.14 5.93 4.21
N LEU A 12 4.73 5.82 5.41
CA LEU A 12 5.75 6.75 5.89
C LEU A 12 7.03 6.66 5.07
N THR A 13 7.48 5.46 4.75
CA THR A 13 8.68 5.21 3.95
C THR A 13 8.52 5.75 2.52
N LEU A 14 7.37 5.48 1.89
CA LEU A 14 7.00 6.00 0.58
C LEU A 14 6.86 7.53 0.61
N ARG A 15 6.27 8.10 1.66
CA ARG A 15 6.17 9.55 1.82
C ARG A 15 7.53 10.23 1.90
N LEU A 16 8.50 9.61 2.59
CA LEU A 16 9.88 10.11 2.66
C LEU A 16 10.57 10.03 1.29
N VAL A 17 10.37 8.93 0.57
CA VAL A 17 11.02 8.69 -0.73
C VAL A 17 10.43 9.56 -1.85
N MET A 18 9.12 9.74 -1.87
CA MET A 18 8.41 10.47 -2.94
C MET A 18 8.29 11.96 -2.65
N GLY A 19 8.38 12.35 -1.38
CA GLY A 19 7.96 13.67 -0.90
C GLY A 19 6.44 13.75 -0.71
N LYS A 20 6.03 14.60 0.24
CA LYS A 20 4.64 14.73 0.72
C LYS A 20 3.63 14.89 -0.42
N ASP A 21 3.80 15.87 -1.31
CA ASP A 21 2.79 16.20 -2.32
C ASP A 21 2.65 15.13 -3.43
N LYS A 22 3.70 14.35 -3.68
CA LYS A 22 3.63 13.23 -4.63
C LYS A 22 2.98 12.01 -3.97
N PHE A 23 3.29 11.78 -2.69
CA PHE A 23 2.67 10.72 -1.90
C PHE A 23 1.17 10.97 -1.72
N ASP A 24 0.77 12.18 -1.32
CA ASP A 24 -0.63 12.52 -1.08
C ASP A 24 -1.46 12.34 -2.38
N ARG A 25 -0.96 12.83 -3.52
CA ARG A 25 -1.60 12.62 -4.84
C ARG A 25 -1.66 11.14 -5.26
N TRP A 26 -0.60 10.38 -4.99
CA TRP A 26 -0.57 8.96 -5.32
C TRP A 26 -1.57 8.18 -4.45
N ALA A 27 -1.63 8.46 -3.15
CA ALA A 27 -2.59 7.86 -2.23
C ALA A 27 -4.03 8.17 -2.66
N GLU A 28 -4.32 9.42 -3.02
CA GLU A 28 -5.61 9.83 -3.58
C GLU A 28 -5.95 9.07 -4.87
N SER A 29 -4.98 8.83 -5.76
CA SER A 29 -5.19 8.11 -7.03
C SER A 29 -5.54 6.63 -6.87
N MET A 30 -5.25 6.07 -5.70
CA MET A 30 -5.52 4.68 -5.32
C MET A 30 -6.83 4.51 -4.56
N GLN A 31 -7.54 5.61 -4.28
CA GLN A 31 -8.79 5.60 -3.54
C GLN A 31 -9.97 5.94 -4.45
N VAL A 32 -11.13 5.38 -4.09
CA VAL A 32 -12.43 5.79 -4.61
C VAL A 32 -13.20 6.35 -3.42
N LYS A 33 -13.52 7.64 -3.47
CA LYS A 33 -14.23 8.37 -2.43
C LYS A 33 -15.68 8.52 -2.82
N GLU A 34 -16.57 8.12 -1.92
CA GLU A 34 -18.01 8.10 -2.14
C GLU A 34 -18.67 8.91 -1.02
N PRO A 35 -18.92 10.20 -1.25
CA PRO A 35 -19.53 11.08 -0.26
C PRO A 35 -20.92 10.59 0.11
N SER A 36 -21.24 10.67 1.40
CA SER A 36 -22.57 10.33 1.91
C SER A 36 -23.34 11.56 2.38
N THR A 37 -24.65 11.40 2.54
CA THR A 37 -25.54 12.42 3.11
C THR A 37 -25.84 12.19 4.60
N PHE A 38 -24.99 11.44 5.30
CA PHE A 38 -25.10 11.29 6.75
C PHE A 38 -24.84 12.62 7.46
N GLU A 39 -25.72 12.98 8.39
CA GLU A 39 -25.66 14.25 9.12
C GLU A 39 -24.64 14.20 10.26
N ASN A 40 -24.45 13.02 10.87
CA ASN A 40 -23.59 12.83 12.01
C ASN A 40 -23.13 11.38 12.20
N GLU A 41 -22.15 11.21 13.09
CA GLU A 41 -21.57 9.92 13.47
C GLU A 41 -22.61 8.91 13.98
N HIS A 42 -23.59 9.35 14.78
CA HIS A 42 -24.61 8.45 15.32
C HIS A 42 -25.53 7.90 14.21
N GLU A 43 -25.90 8.73 13.24
CA GLU A 43 -26.72 8.30 12.10
C GLU A 43 -25.97 7.28 11.25
N LEU A 44 -24.69 7.55 10.94
CA LEU A 44 -23.83 6.64 10.19
C LEU A 44 -23.75 5.28 10.87
N VAL A 45 -23.31 5.23 12.12
CA VAL A 45 -23.08 3.97 12.85
C VAL A 45 -24.38 3.18 12.98
N ARG A 46 -25.49 3.86 13.29
CA ARG A 46 -26.80 3.21 13.42
C ARG A 46 -27.28 2.62 12.10
N THR A 47 -27.11 3.36 10.99
CA THR A 47 -27.58 2.94 9.67
C THR A 47 -26.76 1.77 9.13
N VAL A 48 -25.44 1.84 9.24
CA VAL A 48 -24.52 0.77 8.83
C VAL A 48 -24.82 -0.52 9.59
N ARG A 49 -24.99 -0.45 10.92
CA ARG A 49 -25.38 -1.61 11.74
C ARG A 49 -26.76 -2.14 11.43
N LYS A 50 -27.72 -1.26 11.11
CA LYS A 50 -29.07 -1.65 10.68
C LYS A 50 -29.05 -2.41 9.36
N ALA A 51 -28.12 -2.08 8.45
CA ALA A 51 -27.91 -2.80 7.20
C ALA A 51 -27.21 -4.16 7.38
N GLY A 52 -26.76 -4.50 8.60
CA GLY A 52 -26.11 -5.78 8.90
C GLY A 52 -24.59 -5.75 8.92
N TYR A 53 -23.98 -4.57 8.76
CA TYR A 53 -22.54 -4.38 8.73
C TYR A 53 -21.99 -3.88 10.08
N ASP A 54 -20.70 -4.09 10.31
CA ASP A 54 -20.01 -3.50 11.45
C ASP A 54 -19.64 -2.03 11.18
N ALA A 55 -19.47 -1.29 12.28
CA ALA A 55 -18.98 0.07 12.26
C ALA A 55 -18.11 0.24 13.50
N GLU A 56 -16.82 -0.05 13.32
CA GLU A 56 -15.81 -0.03 14.37
C GLU A 56 -15.11 1.33 14.39
N LYS A 57 -15.04 1.95 15.56
CA LYS A 57 -14.38 3.26 15.70
C LYS A 57 -12.87 3.08 15.62
N TRP A 58 -12.24 3.82 14.71
CA TRP A 58 -10.80 3.77 14.47
C TRP A 58 -10.21 5.19 14.42
N GLY A 59 -9.82 5.72 15.57
CA GLY A 59 -9.37 7.11 15.70
C GLY A 59 -10.49 8.10 15.34
N GLY A 60 -10.25 8.93 14.32
CA GLY A 60 -11.24 9.89 13.78
C GLY A 60 -12.15 9.32 12.68
N SER A 61 -12.00 8.04 12.36
CA SER A 61 -12.69 7.36 11.26
C SER A 61 -13.48 6.15 11.78
N TYR A 62 -14.27 5.55 10.90
CA TYR A 62 -14.93 4.27 11.15
C TYR A 62 -14.50 3.21 10.14
N LYS A 63 -14.27 1.98 10.59
CA LYS A 63 -13.99 0.82 9.73
C LYS A 63 -15.27 0.00 9.57
N THR A 64 -15.54 -0.44 8.35
CA THR A 64 -16.65 -1.35 8.02
C THR A 64 -16.15 -2.46 7.09
N HIS A 65 -16.48 -3.69 7.42
CA HIS A 65 -16.23 -4.88 6.63
C HIS A 65 -17.46 -5.21 5.78
N ILE A 66 -17.27 -5.49 4.49
CA ILE A 66 -18.32 -5.83 3.54
C ILE A 66 -18.32 -7.33 3.23
N ASP A 67 -17.15 -7.95 3.22
CA ASP A 67 -17.00 -9.39 2.93
C ASP A 67 -15.91 -10.01 3.81
N GLY A 68 -16.32 -10.37 5.03
CA GLY A 68 -15.40 -10.92 6.04
C GLY A 68 -14.20 -10.01 6.31
N GLU A 69 -13.01 -10.60 6.47
CA GLU A 69 -11.77 -9.84 6.62
C GLU A 69 -11.19 -9.34 5.29
N ASP A 70 -11.65 -9.88 4.16
CA ASP A 70 -11.05 -9.66 2.84
C ASP A 70 -11.41 -8.29 2.25
N LEU A 71 -12.63 -7.81 2.49
CA LEU A 71 -13.07 -6.49 2.02
C LEU A 71 -13.57 -5.62 3.17
N TYR A 72 -12.87 -4.51 3.39
CA TYR A 72 -13.22 -3.47 4.35
C TYR A 72 -12.86 -2.09 3.81
N PHE A 73 -13.49 -1.04 4.35
CA PHE A 73 -13.21 0.33 3.97
C PHE A 73 -13.31 1.27 5.18
N PHE A 74 -12.92 2.53 5.00
CA PHE A 74 -13.00 3.54 6.04
C PHE A 74 -14.02 4.62 5.70
N TRP A 75 -14.77 5.06 6.71
CA TRP A 75 -15.51 6.30 6.70
C TRP A 75 -14.63 7.40 7.24
N GLU A 76 -14.41 8.44 6.44
CA GLU A 76 -13.61 9.60 6.81
C GLU A 76 -14.49 10.86 6.74
N LEU A 77 -14.27 11.81 7.65
CA LEU A 77 -14.96 13.09 7.63
C LEU A 77 -14.18 14.05 6.71
N ASP A 78 -14.65 14.20 5.48
CA ASP A 78 -14.05 15.07 4.45
C ASP A 78 -15.00 16.26 4.20
N ASP A 79 -14.50 17.48 4.38
CA ASP A 79 -15.29 18.73 4.28
C ASP A 79 -16.63 18.71 5.04
N GLY A 80 -16.63 18.11 6.24
CA GLY A 80 -17.81 18.01 7.10
C GLY A 80 -18.84 16.97 6.66
N LYS A 81 -18.52 16.14 5.65
CA LYS A 81 -19.35 15.03 5.18
C LYS A 81 -18.65 13.70 5.45
N TRP A 82 -19.41 12.73 5.94
CA TRP A 82 -18.89 11.36 6.01
C TRP A 82 -18.75 10.79 4.60
N THR A 83 -17.57 10.32 4.27
CA THR A 83 -17.20 9.83 2.94
C THR A 83 -16.68 8.41 3.09
N ALA A 84 -17.25 7.47 2.33
CA ALA A 84 -16.73 6.11 2.27
C ALA A 84 -15.52 6.08 1.34
N VAL A 85 -14.38 5.58 1.83
CA VAL A 85 -13.11 5.55 1.13
C VAL A 85 -12.73 4.10 0.83
N PHE A 86 -12.94 3.70 -0.41
CA PHE A 86 -12.60 2.38 -0.94
C PHE A 86 -11.24 2.39 -1.63
N GLY A 87 -10.60 1.24 -1.75
CA GLY A 87 -9.49 1.04 -2.66
C GLY A 87 -9.98 1.00 -4.12
N ARG A 88 -9.22 1.57 -5.06
CA ARG A 88 -9.58 1.59 -6.48
C ARG A 88 -9.69 0.21 -7.12
N SER A 89 -9.00 -0.77 -6.55
CA SER A 89 -9.03 -2.18 -6.96
C SER A 89 -10.16 -2.98 -6.31
N ASP A 90 -10.89 -2.41 -5.35
CA ASP A 90 -11.95 -3.13 -4.65
C ASP A 90 -13.09 -3.50 -5.61
N SER A 91 -13.78 -4.60 -5.31
CA SER A 91 -14.87 -5.08 -6.16
C SER A 91 -16.00 -4.06 -6.28
N ARG A 92 -16.11 -3.42 -7.46
CA ARG A 92 -17.19 -2.48 -7.78
C ARG A 92 -18.58 -3.09 -7.60
N GLN A 93 -18.72 -4.40 -7.80
CA GLN A 93 -19.99 -5.07 -7.59
C GLN A 93 -20.37 -5.06 -6.10
N LYS A 94 -19.46 -5.50 -5.22
CA LYS A 94 -19.69 -5.52 -3.76
C LYS A 94 -19.91 -4.13 -3.19
N ILE A 95 -19.18 -3.13 -3.70
CA ILE A 95 -19.38 -1.72 -3.32
C ILE A 95 -20.79 -1.25 -3.67
N ARG A 96 -21.28 -1.55 -4.88
CA ARG A 96 -22.65 -1.16 -5.29
C ARG A 96 -23.73 -1.88 -4.48
N GLU A 97 -23.55 -3.17 -4.21
CA GLU A 97 -24.44 -3.96 -3.36
C GLU A 97 -24.52 -3.36 -1.96
N PHE A 98 -23.36 -3.09 -1.35
CA PHE A 98 -23.26 -2.40 -0.07
C PHE A 98 -23.99 -1.04 -0.07
N MET A 99 -23.73 -0.18 -1.06
CA MET A 99 -24.39 1.13 -1.15
C MET A 99 -25.91 1.02 -1.27
N ALA A 100 -26.41 0.04 -2.03
CA ALA A 100 -27.84 -0.20 -2.19
C ALA A 100 -28.48 -0.62 -0.86
N GLU A 101 -27.81 -1.49 -0.09
CA GLU A 101 -28.29 -1.94 1.22
C GLU A 101 -28.28 -0.80 2.26
N ILE A 102 -27.26 0.06 2.24
CA ILE A 102 -27.23 1.25 3.09
C ILE A 102 -28.38 2.21 2.74
N ASN A 103 -28.62 2.48 1.46
CA ASN A 103 -29.74 3.31 1.01
C ASN A 103 -31.08 2.71 1.47
N GLN A 104 -31.24 1.38 1.36
CA GLN A 104 -32.43 0.67 1.80
C GLN A 104 -32.62 0.77 3.33
N ALA A 105 -31.55 0.57 4.11
CA ALA A 105 -31.58 0.66 5.57
C ALA A 105 -31.89 2.08 6.05
N ALA A 106 -31.38 3.09 5.36
CA ALA A 106 -31.66 4.50 5.63
C ALA A 106 -33.07 4.92 5.22
N GLY A 107 -33.68 4.25 4.23
CA GLY A 107 -34.96 4.65 3.65
C GLY A 107 -34.87 5.94 2.82
N ARG A 108 -33.66 6.39 2.50
CA ARG A 108 -33.35 7.58 1.70
C ARG A 108 -32.04 7.34 0.94
N GLN A 109 -31.76 8.20 -0.03
CA GLN A 109 -30.51 8.13 -0.77
C GLN A 109 -29.36 8.70 0.07
N ILE A 110 -28.49 7.80 0.56
CA ILE A 110 -27.28 8.12 1.32
C ILE A 110 -26.12 8.44 0.37
N PHE A 111 -25.95 7.63 -0.67
CA PHE A 111 -24.93 7.83 -1.70
C PHE A 111 -25.53 8.45 -2.95
N GLU A 112 -24.85 9.44 -3.54
CA GLU A 112 -25.18 9.87 -4.89
C GLU A 112 -24.98 8.66 -5.83
N GLN A 113 -25.97 8.33 -6.66
CA GLN A 113 -25.81 7.26 -7.63
C GLN A 113 -24.61 7.60 -8.49
N LEU A 114 -23.66 6.67 -8.62
CA LEU A 114 -22.60 6.72 -9.62
C LEU A 114 -23.25 6.99 -10.98
N GLN A 115 -23.36 8.26 -11.39
CA GLN A 115 -23.60 8.58 -12.78
C GLN A 115 -22.36 8.07 -13.50
N VAL A 116 -22.59 7.08 -14.37
CA VAL A 116 -21.62 6.67 -15.37
C VAL A 116 -21.34 7.90 -16.24
N GLN A 117 -20.38 8.73 -15.85
CA GLN A 117 -19.76 9.66 -16.77
C GLN A 117 -19.15 8.82 -17.87
N GLY A 118 -19.64 9.06 -19.09
CA GLY A 118 -19.60 8.10 -20.17
C GLY A 118 -18.20 7.63 -20.52
N ASP A 119 -17.98 6.33 -20.34
CA ASP A 119 -17.38 5.57 -21.43
C ASP A 119 -18.44 5.50 -22.53
N THR A 120 -18.13 6.10 -23.66
CA THR A 120 -18.85 5.85 -24.90
C THR A 120 -18.63 4.38 -25.23
N MET A 121 -19.55 3.54 -24.76
CA MET A 121 -19.60 2.12 -25.07
C MET A 121 -20.10 1.99 -26.50
N THR A 122 -19.17 2.20 -27.45
CA THR A 122 -19.33 1.69 -28.80
C THR A 122 -19.26 0.17 -28.67
N MET A 123 -20.42 -0.47 -28.82
CA MET A 123 -20.54 -1.93 -28.93
C MET A 123 -19.85 -2.37 -30.22
N THR A 124 -18.55 -2.59 -30.16
CA THR A 124 -17.82 -3.38 -31.15
C THR A 124 -17.19 -4.54 -30.41
N SER A 125 -17.78 -5.72 -30.63
CA SER A 125 -17.19 -7.01 -30.33
C SER A 125 -15.79 -7.11 -30.93
N ALA A 126 -14.77 -7.08 -30.09
CA ALA A 126 -13.47 -7.70 -30.34
C ALA A 126 -12.72 -7.79 -29.01
N THR A 127 -12.23 -9.00 -28.74
CA THR A 127 -11.17 -9.35 -27.79
C THR A 127 -10.14 -8.25 -27.59
N GLU A 128 -10.07 -7.68 -26.39
CA GLU A 128 -8.87 -7.05 -25.82
C GLU A 128 -9.12 -6.86 -24.31
N THR A 129 -8.65 -7.81 -23.50
CA THR A 129 -8.44 -7.64 -22.07
C THR A 129 -7.46 -6.49 -21.87
N ALA A 130 -7.97 -5.29 -21.60
CA ALA A 130 -7.14 -4.18 -21.14
C ALA A 130 -6.54 -4.60 -19.79
N GLU A 131 -5.27 -4.99 -19.78
CA GLU A 131 -4.53 -5.29 -18.57
C GLU A 131 -4.56 -4.07 -17.64
N SER A 132 -5.18 -4.21 -16.47
CA SER A 132 -5.11 -3.16 -15.45
C SER A 132 -3.70 -3.14 -14.88
N VAL A 133 -2.88 -2.19 -15.33
CA VAL A 133 -1.54 -1.97 -14.78
C VAL A 133 -1.63 -0.94 -13.67
N ALA A 134 -1.26 -1.33 -12.46
CA ALA A 134 -1.15 -0.42 -11.33
C ALA A 134 0.33 -0.22 -10.98
N THR A 135 0.75 1.04 -10.80
CA THR A 135 2.17 1.36 -10.52
C THR A 135 2.32 1.83 -9.08
N PHE A 136 3.26 1.22 -8.36
CA PHE A 136 3.57 1.51 -6.97
C PHE A 136 5.00 2.00 -6.84
N PRO A 137 5.22 3.10 -6.11
CA PRO A 137 6.55 3.51 -5.70
C PRO A 137 7.12 2.50 -4.69
N THR A 138 8.46 2.35 -4.65
CA THR A 138 9.15 1.57 -3.61
C THR A 138 10.32 2.37 -3.03
N ASN A 139 10.90 1.88 -1.94
CA ASN A 139 12.16 2.39 -1.37
C ASN A 139 13.39 1.59 -1.80
N PHE A 140 13.22 0.54 -2.62
CA PHE A 140 14.30 -0.31 -3.08
C PHE A 140 15.23 0.48 -3.99
N ARG A 141 16.52 0.52 -3.67
CA ARG A 141 17.53 1.26 -4.47
C ARG A 141 18.61 0.33 -5.01
N ASP A 142 18.96 -0.69 -4.24
CA ASP A 142 19.96 -1.67 -4.62
C ASP A 142 19.25 -2.87 -5.29
N GLY A 143 19.45 -3.00 -6.60
CA GLY A 143 18.84 -4.07 -7.39
C GLY A 143 19.38 -5.47 -7.07
N GLU A 144 20.63 -5.58 -6.58
CA GLU A 144 21.20 -6.86 -6.19
C GLU A 144 20.60 -7.33 -4.85
N LEU A 145 20.48 -6.39 -3.91
CA LEU A 145 19.81 -6.63 -2.64
C LEU A 145 18.34 -7.00 -2.87
N LEU A 146 17.61 -6.24 -3.69
CA LEU A 146 16.20 -6.54 -4.01
C LEU A 146 16.06 -7.92 -4.66
N PHE A 147 16.92 -8.26 -5.63
CA PHE A 147 16.90 -9.58 -6.28
C PHE A 147 17.12 -10.71 -5.27
N ARG A 148 18.05 -10.52 -4.34
CA ARG A 148 18.34 -11.49 -3.27
C ARG A 148 17.15 -11.59 -2.30
N THR A 149 16.59 -10.48 -1.84
CA THR A 149 15.43 -10.45 -0.95
C THR A 149 14.24 -11.16 -1.57
N LEU A 150 13.90 -10.88 -2.83
CA LEU A 150 12.80 -11.55 -3.53
C LEU A 150 13.02 -13.07 -3.60
N LYS A 151 14.26 -13.51 -3.85
CA LYS A 151 14.64 -14.92 -3.90
C LYS A 151 14.58 -15.60 -2.54
N GLU A 152 15.04 -14.93 -1.48
CA GLU A 152 14.96 -15.41 -0.10
C GLU A 152 13.50 -15.50 0.38
N PHE A 153 12.65 -14.58 -0.09
CA PHE A 153 11.21 -14.60 0.12
C PHE A 153 10.49 -15.73 -0.64
N GLY A 154 11.21 -16.53 -1.44
CA GLY A 154 10.67 -17.68 -2.18
C GLY A 154 10.03 -17.33 -3.52
N VAL A 155 10.13 -16.07 -3.94
CA VAL A 155 9.68 -15.63 -5.26
C VAL A 155 10.88 -15.71 -6.20
N ASN A 156 10.71 -16.25 -7.41
CA ASN A 156 11.81 -16.47 -8.34
C ASN A 156 11.92 -15.27 -9.31
N PRO A 157 12.66 -14.20 -8.98
CA PRO A 157 12.80 -13.06 -9.88
C PRO A 157 13.64 -13.43 -11.11
N VAL A 158 13.25 -12.87 -12.26
CA VAL A 158 13.98 -12.93 -13.52
C VAL A 158 14.46 -11.52 -13.86
N ARG A 159 15.75 -11.36 -14.18
CA ARG A 159 16.30 -10.06 -14.59
C ARG A 159 15.82 -9.70 -15.99
N GLU A 160 15.44 -8.46 -16.18
CA GLU A 160 14.98 -7.92 -17.46
C GLU A 160 15.53 -6.50 -17.64
N GLY A 161 16.64 -6.37 -18.39
CA GLY A 161 17.33 -5.09 -18.56
C GLY A 161 17.85 -4.53 -17.22
N SER A 162 17.50 -3.27 -16.92
CA SER A 162 17.77 -2.61 -15.63
C SER A 162 16.72 -2.94 -14.56
N GLY A 163 15.73 -3.77 -14.88
CA GLY A 163 14.66 -4.18 -13.99
C GLY A 163 14.68 -5.66 -13.65
N MET A 164 13.64 -6.08 -12.96
CA MET A 164 13.37 -7.48 -12.67
C MET A 164 11.88 -7.74 -12.66
N LYS A 165 11.49 -8.93 -13.07
CA LYS A 165 10.10 -9.37 -13.07
C LYS A 165 9.95 -10.60 -12.20
N CYS A 166 8.83 -10.68 -11.50
CA CYS A 166 8.44 -11.88 -10.79
C CYS A 166 6.93 -12.07 -10.82
N ARG A 167 6.49 -13.31 -10.59
CA ARG A 167 5.08 -13.64 -10.51
C ARG A 167 4.75 -14.03 -9.09
N VAL A 168 3.71 -13.40 -8.56
CA VAL A 168 3.15 -13.68 -7.23
C VAL A 168 1.70 -14.05 -7.45
N GLU A 169 1.36 -15.31 -7.17
CA GLU A 169 0.04 -15.89 -7.50
C GLU A 169 -0.30 -15.69 -9.00
N ASP A 170 -1.41 -15.00 -9.29
CA ASP A 170 -1.89 -14.64 -10.62
C ASP A 170 -1.43 -13.23 -11.07
N SER A 171 -0.67 -12.52 -10.23
CA SER A 171 -0.18 -11.17 -10.50
C SER A 171 1.25 -11.19 -11.05
N LEU A 172 1.52 -10.38 -12.06
CA LEU A 172 2.87 -10.14 -12.56
C LEU A 172 3.39 -8.81 -12.00
N LEU A 173 4.50 -8.88 -11.26
CA LEU A 173 5.20 -7.73 -10.71
C LEU A 173 6.43 -7.43 -11.57
N ILE A 174 6.54 -6.19 -12.06
CA ILE A 174 7.68 -5.72 -12.85
C ILE A 174 8.30 -4.55 -12.11
N PHE A 175 9.47 -4.77 -11.53
CA PHE A 175 10.28 -3.75 -10.90
C PHE A 175 11.14 -3.05 -11.94
N ARG A 176 10.99 -1.73 -12.06
CA ARG A 176 11.76 -0.90 -12.99
C ARG A 176 12.44 0.22 -12.22
N GLN A 177 13.65 0.55 -12.65
CA GLN A 177 14.40 1.69 -12.14
C GLN A 177 14.44 2.76 -13.21
N SER A 178 14.29 4.03 -12.84
CA SER A 178 14.54 5.12 -13.79
C SER A 178 16.02 5.15 -14.16
N PRO A 179 16.39 5.70 -15.34
CA PRO A 179 17.78 5.69 -15.84
C PRO A 179 18.79 6.39 -14.92
N SER A 180 18.34 7.21 -13.96
CA SER A 180 19.17 7.73 -12.88
C SER A 180 19.50 6.61 -11.88
N HIS A 181 20.78 6.23 -11.81
CA HIS A 181 21.31 5.16 -10.94
C HIS A 181 21.03 5.32 -9.42
N ASP A 182 20.52 6.46 -8.97
CA ASP A 182 20.20 6.75 -7.57
C ASP A 182 18.68 6.82 -7.30
N SER A 183 17.85 6.54 -8.32
CA SER A 183 16.40 6.50 -8.16
C SER A 183 15.94 5.15 -7.59
N PRO A 184 14.98 5.13 -6.66
CA PRO A 184 14.34 3.89 -6.23
C PRO A 184 13.64 3.18 -7.39
N PHE A 185 13.47 1.87 -7.26
CA PHE A 185 12.61 1.09 -8.13
C PHE A 185 11.14 1.50 -7.91
N TYR A 186 10.35 1.37 -8.95
CA TYR A 186 8.89 1.30 -8.87
C TYR A 186 8.46 -0.07 -9.35
N VAL A 187 7.30 -0.54 -8.89
CA VAL A 187 6.72 -1.82 -9.29
C VAL A 187 5.45 -1.59 -10.09
N GLU A 188 5.40 -2.14 -11.29
CA GLU A 188 4.20 -2.26 -12.10
C GLU A 188 3.56 -3.61 -11.77
N VAL A 189 2.29 -3.59 -11.40
CA VAL A 189 1.49 -4.76 -11.06
C VAL A 189 0.49 -4.96 -12.18
N HIS A 190 0.65 -6.06 -12.91
CA HIS A 190 -0.23 -6.47 -13.98
C HIS A 190 -1.15 -7.58 -13.46
N ASN A 191 -2.43 -7.49 -13.84
CA ASN A 191 -3.43 -8.53 -13.58
C ASN A 191 -3.52 -8.90 -12.09
N ALA A 192 -3.63 -7.91 -11.21
CA ALA A 192 -3.88 -8.16 -9.79
C ALA A 192 -5.38 -8.35 -9.51
N PRO A 193 -5.85 -9.58 -9.22
CA PRO A 193 -7.23 -9.80 -8.80
C PRO A 193 -7.52 -9.16 -7.44
N ASP A 194 -6.51 -9.06 -6.58
CA ASP A 194 -6.59 -8.39 -5.28
C ASP A 194 -5.30 -7.59 -5.01
N LEU A 195 -5.40 -6.28 -5.15
CA LEU A 195 -4.27 -5.39 -4.93
C LEU A 195 -3.86 -5.32 -3.45
N ARG A 196 -4.77 -5.60 -2.51
CA ARG A 196 -4.47 -5.57 -1.07
C ARG A 196 -3.48 -6.66 -0.70
N LYS A 197 -3.65 -7.86 -1.28
CA LYS A 197 -2.68 -8.95 -1.15
C LYS A 197 -1.33 -8.59 -1.74
N VAL A 198 -1.32 -7.91 -2.89
CA VAL A 198 -0.08 -7.39 -3.48
C VAL A 198 0.59 -6.36 -2.57
N TYR A 199 -0.19 -5.47 -1.92
CA TYR A 199 0.35 -4.53 -0.93
C TYR A 199 0.94 -5.23 0.29
N GLN A 200 0.23 -6.22 0.85
CA GLN A 200 0.73 -7.02 1.97
C GLN A 200 2.06 -7.69 1.59
N TYR A 201 2.11 -8.31 0.40
CA TYR A 201 3.33 -8.91 -0.13
C TYR A 201 4.47 -7.89 -0.28
N LEU A 202 4.20 -6.71 -0.83
CA LEU A 202 5.21 -5.65 -0.96
C LEU A 202 5.68 -5.15 0.41
N SER A 203 4.81 -5.15 1.43
CA SER A 203 5.17 -4.83 2.82
C SER A 203 6.16 -5.84 3.38
N ASP A 204 5.88 -7.12 3.19
CA ASP A 204 6.71 -8.17 3.76
C ASP A 204 8.10 -8.19 3.09
N VAL A 205 8.15 -7.95 1.77
CA VAL A 205 9.40 -7.77 1.03
C VAL A 205 10.15 -6.51 1.49
N ASP A 206 9.45 -5.42 1.82
CA ASP A 206 10.07 -4.19 2.35
C ASP A 206 10.75 -4.41 3.70
N GLU A 207 10.07 -5.08 4.63
CA GLU A 207 10.65 -5.41 5.94
C GLU A 207 11.85 -6.34 5.82
N ASP A 208 11.78 -7.36 4.95
CA ASP A 208 12.90 -8.25 4.67
C ASP A 208 14.07 -7.50 4.00
N TYR A 209 13.79 -6.59 3.06
CA TYR A 209 14.81 -5.76 2.43
C TYR A 209 15.54 -4.87 3.45
N LYS A 210 14.80 -4.23 4.36
CA LYS A 210 15.39 -3.43 5.45
C LYS A 210 16.28 -4.26 6.36
N ARG A 211 15.84 -5.47 6.72
CA ARG A 211 16.62 -6.42 7.53
C ARG A 211 17.93 -6.80 6.82
N CYS A 212 17.86 -7.18 5.55
CA CYS A 212 19.06 -7.51 4.76
C CYS A 212 20.00 -6.29 4.61
N LEU A 213 19.44 -5.10 4.39
CA LEU A 213 20.21 -3.85 4.30
C LEU A 213 20.95 -3.56 5.62
N GLN A 214 20.26 -3.68 6.75
CA GLN A 214 20.83 -3.46 8.08
C GLN A 214 22.01 -4.41 8.33
N SER A 215 21.87 -5.70 8.01
CA SER A 215 22.96 -6.67 8.12
C SER A 215 24.15 -6.30 7.23
N MET A 216 23.93 -5.90 5.97
CA MET A 216 25.04 -5.49 5.09
C MET A 216 25.75 -4.23 5.58
N VAL A 217 25.00 -3.23 6.07
CA VAL A 217 25.57 -1.98 6.60
C VAL A 217 26.42 -2.28 7.83
N TYR A 218 25.92 -3.14 8.71
CA TYR A 218 26.63 -3.59 9.90
C TYR A 218 27.96 -4.30 9.56
N GLU A 219 27.95 -5.26 8.63
CA GLU A 219 29.18 -5.96 8.21
C GLU A 219 30.20 -5.00 7.59
N LYS A 220 29.76 -4.14 6.66
CA LYS A 220 30.63 -3.12 6.06
C LYS A 220 31.20 -2.14 7.09
N LEU A 221 30.46 -1.86 8.15
CA LEU A 221 30.90 -0.96 9.21
C LEU A 221 31.95 -1.65 10.09
N LYS A 222 31.79 -2.94 10.41
CA LYS A 222 32.84 -3.75 11.05
C LYS A 222 34.12 -3.83 10.23
N GLU A 223 34.02 -4.14 8.94
CA GLU A 223 35.18 -4.15 8.02
C GLU A 223 35.90 -2.79 8.00
N ARG A 224 35.17 -1.68 7.98
CA ARG A 224 35.77 -0.33 8.02
C ARG A 224 36.42 0.01 9.35
N VAL A 225 35.84 -0.44 10.46
CA VAL A 225 36.41 -0.24 11.81
C VAL A 225 37.75 -0.96 11.90
N GLU A 226 37.80 -2.22 11.46
CA GLU A 226 39.05 -3.00 11.39
C GLU A 226 40.07 -2.34 10.45
N ALA A 227 39.66 -1.95 9.24
CA ALA A 227 40.55 -1.32 8.26
C ALA A 227 41.12 0.03 8.72
N LYS A 228 40.46 0.71 9.66
CA LYS A 228 40.90 1.98 10.25
C LYS A 228 41.62 1.83 11.60
N ASN A 229 41.99 0.61 12.00
CA ASN A 229 42.57 0.30 13.32
C ASN A 229 41.74 0.82 14.50
N MET A 230 40.42 0.96 14.31
CA MET A 230 39.47 1.24 15.38
C MET A 230 39.02 -0.07 16.00
N THR A 231 38.46 -0.04 17.22
CA THR A 231 37.95 -1.25 17.88
C THR A 231 36.49 -1.06 18.26
N VAL A 232 35.68 -2.09 18.01
CA VAL A 232 34.30 -2.14 18.53
C VAL A 232 34.38 -2.30 20.05
N GLU A 233 33.81 -1.35 20.79
CA GLU A 233 33.76 -1.33 22.26
C GLU A 233 32.55 -2.09 22.78
N SER A 234 31.38 -1.86 22.18
CA SER A 234 30.15 -2.57 22.52
C SER A 234 29.25 -2.74 21.32
N GLU A 235 28.46 -3.81 21.37
CA GLU A 235 27.43 -4.15 20.40
C GLU A 235 26.16 -4.49 21.18
N GLU A 236 25.07 -3.77 20.89
CA GLU A 236 23.79 -3.95 21.56
C GLU A 236 22.68 -4.03 20.51
N VAL A 237 21.80 -5.03 20.66
CA VAL A 237 20.57 -5.16 19.88
C VAL A 237 19.43 -4.67 20.76
N LEU A 238 18.76 -3.60 20.36
CA LEU A 238 17.66 -2.99 21.11
C LEU A 238 16.34 -3.74 20.88
N GLU A 239 15.33 -3.45 21.72
CA GLU A 239 14.00 -4.09 21.66
C GLU A 239 13.28 -3.87 20.32
N ASP A 240 13.64 -2.83 19.57
CA ASP A 240 13.13 -2.52 18.24
C ASP A 240 13.93 -3.19 17.09
N ASN A 241 14.82 -4.14 17.41
CA ASN A 241 15.77 -4.78 16.50
C ASN A 241 16.77 -3.80 15.84
N SER A 242 16.94 -2.59 16.38
CA SER A 242 18.05 -1.72 15.97
C SER A 242 19.37 -2.19 16.58
N ILE A 243 20.47 -1.97 15.85
CA ILE A 243 21.80 -2.37 16.28
C ILE A 243 22.59 -1.11 16.62
N VAL A 244 23.03 -0.99 17.88
CA VAL A 244 23.90 0.08 18.35
C VAL A 244 25.33 -0.45 18.44
N LEU A 245 26.24 0.23 17.74
CA LEU A 245 27.67 -0.05 17.75
C LEU A 245 28.41 1.11 18.39
N THR A 246 29.14 0.85 19.48
CA THR A 246 30.06 1.82 20.07
C THR A 246 31.46 1.54 19.54
N ILE A 247 32.10 2.53 18.95
CA ILE A 247 33.43 2.40 18.34
C ILE A 247 34.43 3.25 19.12
N ASN A 248 35.51 2.63 19.56
CA ASN A 248 36.63 3.34 20.15
C ASN A 248 37.57 3.83 19.05
N ILE A 249 37.70 5.15 18.94
CA ILE A 249 38.59 5.82 18.01
C ILE A 249 39.92 6.01 18.71
N ARG A 250 40.92 5.19 18.38
CA ARG A 250 42.31 5.47 18.76
C ARG A 250 42.81 6.64 17.89
N GLY A 251 42.87 7.83 18.48
CA GLY A 251 43.54 9.01 17.92
C GLY A 251 45.05 8.90 18.01
#